data_AF-A0A968Y8U9-F1
#
_entry.id   AF-A0A968Y8U9-F1
#
_cell.length_a   1.000
_cell.length_b   1.000
_cell.length_c   1.000
_cell.angle_alpha   90.00
_cell.angle_beta   90.00
_cell.angle_gamma   90.00
#
_symmetry.space_group_name_H-M   'P 1'
#
loop_
_entity.id
_entity.type
_entity.pdbx_description
1 polymer ?
#
loop_
_entity_poly.entity_id
_entity_poly.type
_entity_poly.pdbx_seq_one_letter_code
_entity_poly.pdbx_strand_id
1 'polypeptide(L)'
;MTTTQSFDHLTLQAFSLALLQLEEPPTGTLQEAVQQIRNDITHQDMGAAAARIRTLDRQYHQSRLYQLYDQEYKILSQQYNTQEKAKSLLHMNGAATAILSLDAIAPGLIAAEDIKASAKNMLKRIQPKQQQASTETQAYVRSLQRAVEIADQPAITILKAIENRPLTLKDLPYFVNLSFEQAQVTVQDLWQKGYIDRTTSNLLHNIFPTLGRQRRKKEPIDPSQTYLTLTSKGYFFLHPFITLKTQGRRIV
;
A
#
# COMPACT_ATOMS: atom_id res chain seq x y z
N MET A 1 -27.35 11.11 -4.62
CA MET A 1 -26.56 11.05 -3.37
C MET A 1 -26.92 12.25 -2.53
N THR A 2 -27.29 12.07 -1.26
CA THR A 2 -27.43 13.19 -0.33
C THR A 2 -26.03 13.74 -0.02
N THR A 3 -25.91 15.04 0.25
CA THR A 3 -24.61 15.69 0.54
C THR A 3 -23.84 14.95 1.64
N THR A 4 -24.54 14.47 2.67
CA THR A 4 -23.98 13.66 3.77
C THR A 4 -23.27 12.38 3.29
N GLN A 5 -23.86 11.65 2.35
CA GLN A 5 -23.25 10.43 1.80
C GLN A 5 -21.92 10.73 1.10
N SER A 6 -21.83 11.83 0.34
CA SER A 6 -20.59 12.20 -0.36
C SER A 6 -19.42 12.48 0.61
N PHE A 7 -19.71 13.11 1.76
CA PHE A 7 -18.70 13.36 2.79
C PHE A 7 -18.26 12.08 3.50
N ASP A 8 -19.16 11.10 3.68
CA ASP A 8 -18.82 9.83 4.30
C ASP A 8 -17.86 9.01 3.41
N HIS A 9 -18.11 8.98 2.10
CA HIS A 9 -17.20 8.33 1.14
C HIS A 9 -15.81 8.96 1.14
N LEU A 10 -15.73 10.29 1.10
CA LEU A 10 -14.46 11.00 1.14
C LEU A 10 -13.67 10.69 2.43
N THR A 11 -14.36 10.68 3.58
CA THR A 11 -13.77 10.33 4.87
C THR A 11 -13.19 8.91 4.85
N LEU A 12 -13.95 7.91 4.37
CA LEU A 12 -13.49 6.52 4.29
C LEU A 12 -12.30 6.36 3.33
N GLN A 13 -12.34 7.02 2.17
CA GLN A 13 -11.22 7.02 1.21
C GLN A 13 -9.94 7.59 1.82
N ALA A 14 -10.00 8.80 2.37
CA ALA A 14 -8.85 9.44 2.99
C ALA A 14 -8.28 8.59 4.13
N PHE A 15 -9.15 8.00 4.95
CA PHE A 15 -8.73 7.15 6.06
C PHE A 15 -8.03 5.87 5.59
N SER A 16 -8.54 5.23 4.54
CA SER A 16 -7.89 4.04 3.96
C SER A 16 -6.50 4.35 3.39
N LEU A 17 -6.31 5.52 2.76
CA LEU A 17 -5.02 5.99 2.26
C LEU A 17 -4.05 6.30 3.41
N ALA A 18 -4.56 6.85 4.50
CA ALA A 18 -3.78 7.14 5.70
C ALA A 18 -3.31 5.86 6.40
N LEU A 19 -4.20 4.88 6.57
CA LEU A 19 -3.84 3.56 7.12
C LEU A 19 -2.80 2.84 6.27
N LEU A 20 -2.88 2.97 4.94
CA LEU A 20 -1.93 2.36 4.02
C LEU A 20 -0.52 2.96 4.14
N GLN A 21 -0.44 4.26 4.38
CA GLN A 21 0.81 5.02 4.52
C GLN A 21 1.39 4.99 5.94
N LEU A 22 0.66 4.42 6.90
CA LEU A 22 1.15 4.30 8.26
C LEU A 22 2.33 3.29 8.30
N GLU A 23 3.46 3.75 8.82
CA GLU A 23 4.69 2.96 8.90
C GLU A 23 4.58 1.86 9.95
N GLU A 24 4.02 2.23 11.11
CA GLU A 24 3.83 1.35 12.26
C GLU A 24 2.34 1.04 12.46
N PRO A 25 2.00 -0.17 12.94
CA PRO A 25 0.61 -0.44 13.29
C PRO A 25 0.16 0.50 14.42
N PRO A 26 -1.11 0.95 14.41
CA PRO A 26 -1.64 1.74 15.52
C PRO A 26 -1.56 0.90 16.81
N THR A 27 -1.20 1.53 17.92
CA THR A 27 -1.06 0.89 19.24
C THR A 27 -2.03 1.50 20.25
N GLY A 28 -2.28 0.76 21.34
CA GLY A 28 -3.12 1.24 22.46
C GLY A 28 -4.53 1.63 22.04
N THR A 29 -5.01 2.76 22.54
CA THR A 29 -6.38 3.25 22.29
C THR A 29 -6.66 3.59 20.82
N LEU A 30 -5.62 3.96 20.05
CA LEU A 30 -5.76 4.18 18.61
C LEU A 30 -6.04 2.87 17.87
N GLN A 31 -5.41 1.77 18.30
CA GLN A 31 -5.66 0.44 17.74
C GLN A 31 -7.10 0.01 17.98
N GLU A 32 -7.61 0.21 19.20
CA GLU A 32 -9.00 -0.08 19.56
C GLU A 32 -9.98 0.73 18.71
N ALA A 33 -9.70 2.03 18.51
CA ALA A 33 -10.54 2.88 17.70
C ALA A 33 -10.55 2.45 16.22
N VAL A 34 -9.39 2.08 15.65
CA VAL A 34 -9.30 1.50 14.30
C VAL A 34 -10.07 0.18 14.21
N GLN A 35 -10.00 -0.66 15.24
CA GLN A 35 -10.74 -1.92 15.27
C GLN A 35 -12.25 -1.72 15.36
N GLN A 36 -12.72 -0.71 16.10
CA GLN A 36 -14.14 -0.34 16.11
C GLN A 36 -14.61 0.13 14.74
N ILE A 37 -13.83 0.96 14.05
CA ILE A 37 -14.14 1.39 12.66
C ILE A 37 -14.25 0.18 11.73
N ARG A 38 -13.33 -0.79 11.86
CA ARG A 38 -13.37 -2.04 11.08
C ARG A 38 -14.64 -2.84 11.38
N ASN A 39 -15.03 -2.92 12.65
CA ASN A 39 -16.26 -3.60 13.05
C ASN A 39 -17.49 -2.90 12.45
N ASP A 40 -17.57 -1.58 12.53
CA ASP A 40 -18.67 -0.80 11.96
C ASP A 40 -18.79 -1.06 10.44
N ILE A 41 -17.67 -1.06 9.71
CA ILE A 41 -17.60 -1.38 8.27
C ILE A 41 -18.06 -2.82 7.98
N THR A 42 -17.62 -3.78 8.80
CA THR A 42 -17.97 -5.21 8.63
C THR A 42 -19.47 -5.44 8.81
N HIS A 43 -20.12 -4.67 9.69
CA HIS A 43 -21.57 -4.67 9.89
C HIS A 43 -22.32 -3.76 8.90
N GLN A 44 -21.65 -3.26 7.86
CA GLN A 44 -22.20 -2.38 6.82
C GLN A 44 -22.69 -1.01 7.32
N ASP A 45 -22.29 -0.57 8.51
CA ASP A 45 -22.60 0.75 9.04
C ASP A 45 -21.55 1.79 8.65
N MET A 46 -21.59 2.18 7.37
CA MET A 46 -20.65 3.14 6.79
C MET A 46 -20.77 4.54 7.41
N GLY A 47 -21.98 4.92 7.85
CA GLY A 47 -22.24 6.20 8.50
C GLY A 47 -21.60 6.28 9.88
N ALA A 48 -21.76 5.24 10.71
CA ALA A 48 -21.09 5.16 12.00
C ALA A 48 -19.56 5.12 11.85
N ALA A 49 -19.05 4.34 10.89
CA ALA A 49 -17.61 4.29 10.60
C ALA A 49 -17.06 5.67 10.23
N ALA A 50 -17.72 6.39 9.31
CA ALA A 50 -17.32 7.74 8.91
C ALA A 50 -17.42 8.74 10.08
N ALA A 51 -18.48 8.68 10.88
CA ALA A 51 -18.62 9.51 12.07
C ALA A 51 -17.48 9.25 13.07
N ARG A 52 -17.13 7.99 13.31
CA ARG A 52 -16.04 7.61 14.21
C ARG A 52 -14.68 8.09 13.72
N ILE A 53 -14.40 7.97 12.42
CA ILE A 53 -13.19 8.54 11.80
C ILE A 53 -13.13 10.06 12.04
N ARG A 54 -14.24 10.78 11.86
CA ARG A 54 -14.28 12.22 12.15
C ARG A 54 -14.08 12.54 13.63
N THR A 55 -14.43 11.65 14.55
CA THR A 55 -14.15 11.87 15.98
C THR A 55 -12.69 11.63 16.35
N LEU A 56 -11.94 10.80 15.57
CA LEU A 56 -10.50 10.63 15.75
C LEU A 56 -9.75 11.96 15.65
N ASP A 57 -10.23 12.88 14.81
CA ASP A 57 -9.73 14.26 14.68
C ASP A 57 -9.57 14.93 16.05
N ARG A 58 -10.61 14.88 16.87
CA ARG A 58 -10.65 15.60 18.14
C ARG A 58 -9.79 14.95 19.22
N GLN A 59 -9.69 13.63 19.20
CA GLN A 59 -9.01 12.87 20.26
C GLN A 59 -7.52 12.64 19.98
N TYR A 60 -7.13 12.52 18.70
CA TYR A 60 -5.80 12.07 18.29
C TYR A 60 -5.14 13.01 17.29
N HIS A 61 -5.40 14.31 17.37
CA HIS A 61 -4.84 15.34 16.48
C HIS A 61 -3.30 15.31 16.35
N GLN A 62 -2.58 14.85 17.37
CA GLN A 62 -1.11 14.71 17.34
C GLN A 62 -0.63 13.38 16.75
N SER A 63 -1.53 12.42 16.53
CA SER A 63 -1.15 11.12 15.99
C SER A 63 -0.74 11.23 14.52
N ARG A 64 0.25 10.42 14.12
CA ARG A 64 0.68 10.34 12.73
C ARG A 64 -0.44 9.92 11.79
N LEU A 65 -1.31 9.01 12.23
CA LEU A 65 -2.47 8.54 11.46
C LEU A 65 -3.41 9.69 11.13
N TYR A 66 -3.70 10.56 12.11
CA TYR A 66 -4.56 11.71 11.86
C TYR A 66 -3.94 12.71 10.88
N GLN A 67 -2.64 13.02 11.01
CA GLN A 67 -1.97 13.93 10.07
C GLN A 67 -2.03 13.41 8.63
N LEU A 68 -1.80 12.10 8.43
CA LEU A 68 -1.93 11.45 7.13
C LEU A 68 -3.38 11.53 6.63
N TYR A 69 -4.36 11.26 7.50
CA TYR A 69 -5.77 11.38 7.16
C TYR A 69 -6.15 12.79 6.69
N ASP A 70 -5.80 13.82 7.45
CA ASP A 70 -6.12 15.21 7.11
C ASP A 70 -5.47 15.64 5.79
N GLN A 71 -4.21 15.26 5.58
CA GLN A 71 -3.50 15.49 4.32
C GLN A 71 -4.22 14.83 3.14
N GLU A 72 -4.54 13.55 3.25
CA GLU A 72 -5.23 12.79 2.18
C GLU A 72 -6.64 13.33 1.92
N TYR A 73 -7.36 13.71 2.98
CA TYR A 73 -8.67 14.33 2.89
C TYR A 73 -8.63 15.63 2.10
N LYS A 74 -7.67 16.52 2.40
CA LYS A 74 -7.47 17.78 1.68
C LYS A 74 -7.14 17.55 0.21
N ILE A 75 -6.23 16.61 -0.09
CA ILE A 75 -5.85 16.27 -1.47
C ILE A 75 -7.07 15.78 -2.26
N LEU A 76 -7.80 14.80 -1.71
CA LEU A 76 -8.98 14.24 -2.37
C LEU A 76 -10.10 15.29 -2.54
N SER A 77 -10.37 16.10 -1.50
CA SER A 77 -11.36 17.18 -1.58
C SER A 77 -11.04 18.18 -2.70
N GLN A 78 -9.77 18.58 -2.82
CA GLN A 78 -9.33 19.47 -3.91
C GLN A 78 -9.49 18.82 -5.29
N GLN A 79 -9.15 17.54 -5.42
CA GLN A 79 -9.33 16.79 -6.66
C GLN A 79 -10.80 16.72 -7.08
N TYR A 80 -11.71 16.40 -6.14
CA TYR A 80 -13.14 16.35 -6.41
C TYR A 80 -13.71 17.72 -6.77
N ASN A 81 -13.34 18.78 -6.05
CA ASN A 81 -13.78 20.14 -6.36
C ASN A 81 -13.32 20.60 -7.75
N THR A 82 -12.11 20.22 -8.16
CA THR A 82 -11.59 20.55 -9.51
C THR A 82 -12.36 19.79 -10.59
N GLN A 83 -12.74 18.54 -10.32
CA GLN A 83 -13.51 17.71 -11.25
C GLN A 83 -14.96 18.18 -11.38
N GLU A 84 -15.63 18.54 -10.29
CA GLU A 84 -16.97 19.13 -10.33
C GLU A 84 -17.01 20.43 -11.13
N LYS A 85 -16.00 21.29 -10.97
CA LYS A 85 -15.84 22.50 -11.80
C LYS A 85 -15.61 22.17 -13.28
N ALA A 86 -14.88 21.10 -13.60
CA ALA A 86 -14.66 20.68 -14.97
C ALA A 86 -15.93 20.07 -15.60
N LYS A 87 -16.71 19.29 -14.82
CA LYS A 87 -18.00 18.74 -15.25
C LYS A 87 -19.04 19.84 -15.51
N SER A 88 -19.09 20.89 -14.69
CA SER A 88 -20.04 21.99 -14.92
C SER A 88 -19.74 22.81 -16.18
N LEU A 89 -18.47 22.83 -16.62
CA LEU A 89 -18.06 23.46 -17.88
C LEU A 89 -18.29 22.56 -19.10
N LEU A 90 -18.33 21.25 -18.90
CA LEU A 90 -18.49 20.23 -19.94
C LEU A 90 -19.80 19.48 -19.70
N HIS A 91 -20.94 20.04 -20.13
CA HIS A 91 -22.22 19.34 -20.17
C HIS A 91 -22.15 18.13 -21.13
N MET A 92 -21.48 17.04 -20.74
CA MET A 92 -21.48 15.78 -21.45
C MET A 92 -22.34 14.78 -20.68
N ASN A 93 -23.54 14.56 -21.22
CA ASN A 93 -24.42 13.45 -20.86
C ASN A 93 -23.75 12.13 -21.24
N GLY A 94 -23.02 11.54 -20.30
CA GLY A 94 -22.47 10.20 -20.40
C GLY A 94 -22.63 9.50 -19.07
N ALA A 95 -23.70 8.72 -18.91
CA ALA A 95 -23.88 7.86 -17.75
C ALA A 95 -22.80 6.77 -17.77
N ALA A 96 -21.71 7.00 -17.06
CA ALA A 96 -20.68 6.00 -16.85
C ALA A 96 -21.28 4.83 -16.07
N THR A 97 -21.34 3.65 -16.68
CA THR A 97 -21.72 2.40 -16.02
C THR A 97 -20.70 2.10 -14.92
N ALA A 98 -21.09 2.29 -13.66
CA ALA A 98 -20.26 2.07 -12.48
C ALA A 98 -20.05 0.56 -12.23
N ILE A 99 -19.19 -0.08 -13.03
CA ILE A 99 -18.77 -1.48 -12.80
C ILE A 99 -17.81 -1.56 -11.58
N LEU A 100 -17.26 -0.43 -11.14
CA LEU A 100 -16.42 -0.26 -9.96
C LEU A 100 -17.03 0.82 -9.08
N SER A 101 -17.79 0.44 -8.06
CA SER A 101 -18.28 1.41 -7.08
C SER A 101 -17.17 1.75 -6.09
N LEU A 102 -16.98 3.05 -5.85
CA LEU A 102 -16.12 3.59 -4.79
C LEU A 102 -16.42 2.96 -3.43
N ASP A 103 -17.70 2.63 -3.23
CA ASP A 103 -18.29 2.06 -2.02
C ASP A 103 -17.74 0.68 -1.65
N ALA A 104 -17.16 -0.06 -2.61
CA ALA A 104 -16.56 -1.35 -2.35
C ALA A 104 -15.06 -1.26 -2.06
N ILE A 105 -14.37 -0.22 -2.54
CA ILE A 105 -12.91 -0.15 -2.53
C ILE A 105 -12.39 0.28 -1.15
N ALA A 106 -12.76 1.47 -0.68
CA ALA A 106 -12.23 1.98 0.59
C ALA A 106 -12.66 1.13 1.81
N PRO A 107 -13.93 0.73 1.97
CA PRO A 107 -14.33 -0.11 3.09
C PRO A 107 -13.65 -1.49 3.06
N GLY A 108 -13.52 -2.09 1.87
CA GLY A 108 -12.82 -3.36 1.69
C GLY A 108 -11.34 -3.30 2.06
N LEU A 109 -10.68 -2.15 1.86
CA LEU A 109 -9.30 -1.94 2.30
C LEU A 109 -9.20 -1.74 3.80
N ILE A 110 -10.09 -0.95 4.42
CA ILE A 110 -10.05 -0.70 5.86
C ILE A 110 -10.28 -1.99 6.65
N ALA A 111 -11.21 -2.83 6.19
CA ALA A 111 -11.57 -4.11 6.81
C ALA A 111 -10.50 -5.21 6.61
N ALA A 112 -9.52 -5.01 5.72
CA ALA A 112 -8.49 -6.00 5.47
C ALA A 112 -7.52 -6.15 6.64
N GLU A 113 -7.10 -7.40 6.91
CA GLU A 113 -6.04 -7.70 7.88
C GLU A 113 -4.69 -7.13 7.43
N ASP A 114 -4.32 -7.36 6.15
CA ASP A 114 -3.17 -6.75 5.49
C ASP A 114 -3.65 -5.74 4.43
N ILE A 115 -3.73 -4.48 4.85
CA ILE A 115 -4.18 -3.39 3.98
C ILE A 115 -3.24 -3.17 2.80
N LYS A 116 -1.91 -3.36 2.97
CA LYS A 116 -0.91 -3.16 1.92
C LYS A 116 -1.04 -4.22 0.84
N ALA A 117 -1.12 -5.50 1.21
CA ALA A 117 -1.33 -6.58 0.25
C ALA A 117 -2.69 -6.46 -0.45
N SER A 118 -3.73 -6.10 0.30
CA SER A 118 -5.09 -5.92 -0.24
C SER A 118 -5.15 -4.77 -1.25
N ALA A 119 -4.53 -3.63 -0.95
CA ALA A 119 -4.41 -2.50 -1.87
C ALA A 119 -3.72 -2.88 -3.18
N LYS A 120 -2.58 -3.58 -3.11
CA LYS A 120 -1.86 -4.05 -4.31
C LYS A 120 -2.69 -5.01 -5.16
N ASN A 121 -3.33 -5.98 -4.54
CA ASN A 121 -4.19 -6.94 -5.23
C ASN A 121 -5.40 -6.26 -5.87
N MET A 122 -5.97 -5.29 -5.17
CA MET A 122 -7.09 -4.50 -5.66
C MET A 122 -6.68 -3.64 -6.85
N LEU A 123 -5.55 -2.93 -6.78
CA LEU A 123 -5.01 -2.16 -7.90
C LEU A 123 -4.75 -3.03 -9.14
N LYS A 124 -4.17 -4.22 -8.98
CA LYS A 124 -3.97 -5.17 -10.10
C LYS A 124 -5.28 -5.55 -10.79
N ARG A 125 -6.38 -5.68 -10.04
CA ARG A 125 -7.72 -6.02 -10.57
C ARG A 125 -8.38 -4.81 -11.24
N ILE A 126 -8.13 -3.61 -10.73
CA ILE A 126 -8.77 -2.37 -11.19
C ILE A 126 -8.06 -1.78 -12.41
N GLN A 127 -6.73 -1.89 -12.50
CA GLN A 127 -5.92 -1.32 -13.58
C GLN A 127 -6.47 -1.56 -15.00
N PRO A 128 -6.85 -2.80 -15.40
CA PRO A 128 -7.38 -3.04 -16.75
C PRO A 128 -8.75 -2.40 -16.99
N LYS A 129 -9.51 -2.07 -15.93
CA LYS A 129 -10.85 -1.47 -15.99
C LYS A 129 -10.86 0.03 -15.66
N GLN A 130 -9.71 0.61 -15.33
CA GLN A 130 -9.61 1.99 -14.85
C GLN A 130 -10.15 3.01 -15.87
N GLN A 131 -9.94 2.76 -17.16
CA GLN A 131 -10.42 3.64 -18.25
C GLN A 131 -11.95 3.67 -18.37
N GLN A 132 -12.65 2.67 -17.83
CA GLN A 132 -14.11 2.56 -17.86
C GLN A 132 -14.75 3.06 -16.56
N ALA A 133 -13.95 3.41 -15.55
CA ALA A 133 -14.44 3.88 -14.27
C ALA A 133 -14.83 5.37 -14.33
N SER A 134 -15.72 5.80 -13.42
CA SER A 134 -16.07 7.22 -13.27
C SER A 134 -14.83 8.07 -12.93
N THR A 135 -14.85 9.35 -13.28
CA THR A 135 -13.74 10.29 -13.01
C THR A 135 -13.35 10.33 -11.53
N GLU A 136 -14.35 10.23 -10.65
CA GLU A 136 -14.16 10.17 -9.20
C GLU A 136 -13.43 8.89 -8.78
N THR A 137 -13.86 7.75 -9.31
CA THR A 137 -13.18 6.46 -9.08
C THR A 137 -11.74 6.50 -9.57
N GLN A 138 -11.49 7.13 -10.72
CA GLN A 138 -10.13 7.31 -11.24
C GLN A 138 -9.27 8.19 -10.32
N ALA A 139 -9.83 9.26 -9.74
CA ALA A 139 -9.12 10.13 -8.80
C ALA A 139 -8.64 9.33 -7.58
N TYR A 140 -9.56 8.60 -6.97
CA TYR A 140 -9.25 7.78 -5.80
C TYR A 140 -8.25 6.65 -6.13
N VAL A 141 -8.41 5.96 -7.27
CA VAL A 141 -7.46 4.92 -7.70
C VAL A 141 -6.06 5.48 -7.92
N ARG A 142 -5.90 6.70 -8.46
CA ARG A 142 -4.59 7.35 -8.58
C ARG A 142 -3.99 7.67 -7.21
N SER A 143 -4.80 8.19 -6.29
CA SER A 143 -4.34 8.45 -4.92
C SER A 143 -3.95 7.15 -4.19
N LEU A 144 -4.67 6.06 -4.43
CA LEU A 144 -4.33 4.73 -3.93
C LEU A 144 -3.03 4.19 -4.53
N GLN A 145 -2.81 4.36 -5.84
CA GLN A 145 -1.54 4.01 -6.49
C GLN A 145 -0.37 4.73 -5.83
N ARG A 146 -0.47 6.05 -5.68
CA ARG A 146 0.54 6.87 -4.99
C ARG A 146 0.78 6.40 -3.55
N ALA A 147 -0.28 6.14 -2.79
CA ALA A 147 -0.15 5.70 -1.40
C ALA A 147 0.53 4.32 -1.29
N VAL A 148 0.25 3.39 -2.22
CA VAL A 148 0.96 2.10 -2.31
C VAL A 148 2.44 2.32 -2.64
N GLU A 149 2.75 3.20 -3.59
CA GLU A 149 4.14 3.51 -3.96
C GLU A 149 4.91 4.11 -2.78
N ILE A 150 4.31 5.05 -2.04
CA ILE A 150 4.90 5.63 -0.82
C ILE A 150 5.14 4.55 0.23
N ALA A 151 4.15 3.69 0.48
CA ALA A 151 4.26 2.61 1.48
C ALA A 151 5.35 1.58 1.14
N ASP A 152 5.71 1.43 -0.13
CA ASP A 152 6.74 0.52 -0.61
C ASP A 152 8.15 1.14 -0.66
N GLN A 153 8.29 2.47 -0.55
CA GLN A 153 9.59 3.13 -0.68
C GLN A 153 10.67 2.62 0.28
N PRO A 154 10.41 2.37 1.57
CA PRO A 154 11.42 1.82 2.48
C PRO A 154 11.94 0.46 2.00
N ALA A 155 11.02 -0.42 1.58
CA ALA A 155 11.35 -1.74 1.06
C ALA A 155 12.19 -1.65 -0.22
N ILE A 156 11.78 -0.81 -1.18
CA ILE A 156 12.51 -0.60 -2.43
C ILE A 156 13.92 -0.06 -2.16
N THR A 157 14.04 0.91 -1.26
CA THR A 157 15.32 1.56 -0.93
C THR A 157 16.29 0.56 -0.30
N ILE A 158 15.81 -0.26 0.65
CA ILE A 158 16.60 -1.33 1.26
C ILE A 158 17.01 -2.38 0.22
N LEU A 159 16.08 -2.84 -0.62
CA LEU A 159 16.39 -3.83 -1.64
C LEU A 159 17.43 -3.32 -2.63
N LYS A 160 17.35 -2.04 -3.06
CA LYS A 160 18.38 -1.42 -3.93
C LYS A 160 19.73 -1.28 -3.24
N ALA A 161 19.75 -0.93 -1.95
CA ALA A 161 20.99 -0.84 -1.20
C ALA A 161 21.68 -2.21 -1.09
N ILE A 162 20.90 -3.26 -0.83
CA ILE A 162 21.38 -4.64 -0.75
C ILE A 162 21.80 -5.19 -2.14
N GLU A 163 21.11 -4.79 -3.21
CA GLU A 163 21.49 -5.11 -4.59
C GLU A 163 22.89 -4.60 -4.92
N ASN A 164 23.16 -3.35 -4.56
CA ASN A 164 24.45 -2.71 -4.84
C ASN A 164 25.59 -3.36 -4.04
N ARG A 165 25.32 -3.82 -2.81
CA ARG A 165 26.30 -4.50 -1.97
C ARG A 165 25.62 -5.24 -0.80
N PRO A 166 26.16 -6.39 -0.35
CA PRO A 166 25.69 -7.02 0.88
C PRO A 166 25.82 -6.08 2.08
N LEU A 167 24.75 -5.94 2.86
CA LEU A 167 24.68 -5.06 4.04
C LEU A 167 24.13 -5.81 5.23
N THR A 168 24.63 -5.50 6.44
CA THR A 168 23.99 -5.95 7.67
C THR A 168 22.82 -5.03 8.04
N LEU A 169 21.93 -5.48 8.94
CA LEU A 169 20.86 -4.63 9.45
C LEU A 169 21.40 -3.39 10.18
N LYS A 170 22.54 -3.52 10.87
CA LYS A 170 23.23 -2.40 11.51
C LYS A 170 23.76 -1.37 10.51
N ASP A 171 24.22 -1.81 9.34
CA ASP A 171 24.77 -0.92 8.33
C ASP A 171 23.67 -0.16 7.57
N LEU A 172 22.50 -0.78 7.36
CA LEU A 172 21.43 -0.26 6.51
C LEU A 172 21.07 1.22 6.77
N PRO A 173 20.82 1.68 8.02
CA PRO A 173 20.45 3.07 8.30
C PRO A 173 21.40 4.10 7.67
N TYR A 174 22.71 3.79 7.63
CA TYR A 174 23.72 4.68 7.06
C TYR A 174 23.66 4.79 5.53
N PHE A 175 22.99 3.85 4.85
CA PHE A 175 22.87 3.81 3.38
C PHE A 175 21.49 4.19 2.87
N VAL A 176 20.43 4.02 3.68
CA VAL A 176 19.05 4.18 3.21
C VAL A 176 18.29 5.35 3.82
N ASN A 177 18.94 6.17 4.66
CA ASN A 177 18.31 7.31 5.35
C ASN A 177 16.99 6.93 6.05
N LEU A 178 16.98 5.75 6.68
CA LEU A 178 15.89 5.27 7.53
C LEU A 178 16.41 5.17 8.96
N SER A 179 15.51 5.28 9.94
CA SER A 179 15.86 4.93 11.32
C SER A 179 16.21 3.45 11.42
N PHE A 180 16.95 3.06 12.47
CA PHE A 180 17.25 1.65 12.71
C PHE A 180 15.97 0.82 12.90
N GLU A 181 14.98 1.36 13.60
CA GLU A 181 13.68 0.73 13.84
C GLU A 181 12.91 0.51 12.52
N GLN A 182 12.84 1.53 11.67
CA GLN A 182 12.22 1.43 10.34
C GLN A 182 12.94 0.39 9.46
N ALA A 183 14.28 0.41 9.46
CA ALA A 183 15.08 -0.57 8.73
C ALA A 183 14.84 -1.99 9.25
N GLN A 184 14.77 -2.18 10.57
CA GLN A 184 14.52 -3.48 11.19
C GLN A 184 13.15 -4.04 10.83
N VAL A 185 12.09 -3.24 10.98
CA VAL A 185 10.72 -3.64 10.63
C VAL A 185 10.64 -4.01 9.14
N THR A 186 11.24 -3.19 8.28
CA THR A 186 11.21 -3.41 6.83
C THR A 186 12.01 -4.66 6.43
N VAL A 187 13.21 -4.85 6.99
CA VAL A 187 14.04 -6.06 6.75
C VAL A 187 13.31 -7.31 7.22
N GLN A 188 12.67 -7.27 8.40
CA GLN A 188 11.92 -8.40 8.91
C GLN A 188 10.74 -8.77 7.99
N ASP A 189 10.02 -7.77 7.48
CA ASP A 189 8.94 -7.97 6.50
C ASP A 189 9.47 -8.57 5.18
N LEU A 190 10.54 -7.98 4.63
CA LEU A 190 11.19 -8.44 3.40
C LEU A 190 11.68 -9.89 3.52
N TRP A 191 12.23 -10.23 4.69
CA TRP A 191 12.69 -11.58 5.01
C TRP A 191 11.54 -12.58 5.09
N GLN A 192 10.48 -12.25 5.82
CA GLN A 192 9.29 -13.10 5.94
C GLN A 192 8.64 -13.34 4.57
N LYS A 193 8.61 -12.32 3.72
CA LYS A 193 8.13 -12.40 2.34
C LYS A 193 9.11 -13.11 1.40
N GLY A 194 10.34 -13.39 1.84
CA GLY A 194 11.38 -14.10 1.09
C GLY A 194 12.00 -13.29 -0.05
N TYR A 195 12.01 -11.96 0.05
CA TYR A 195 12.68 -11.07 -0.91
C TYR A 195 14.20 -10.94 -0.65
N ILE A 196 14.62 -11.16 0.59
CA ILE A 196 16.02 -11.16 1.01
C ILE A 196 16.36 -12.47 1.71
N ASP A 197 17.66 -12.79 1.75
CA ASP A 197 18.21 -13.94 2.47
C ASP A 197 19.59 -13.61 3.06
N ARG A 198 20.17 -14.54 3.81
CA ARG A 198 21.56 -14.45 4.28
C ARG A 198 22.51 -14.65 3.11
N THR A 199 23.61 -13.90 3.15
CA THR A 199 24.78 -14.17 2.33
C THR A 199 25.47 -15.40 2.92
N THR A 200 24.90 -16.60 2.71
CA THR A 200 25.65 -17.83 2.97
C THR A 200 26.70 -17.95 1.86
N SER A 201 27.92 -18.30 2.22
CA SER A 201 29.11 -18.34 1.36
C SER A 201 29.04 -19.31 0.16
N ASN A 202 27.86 -19.81 -0.21
CA ASN A 202 27.66 -20.76 -1.30
C ASN A 202 26.75 -20.16 -2.38
N LEU A 203 27.37 -19.45 -3.33
CA LEU A 203 26.76 -18.97 -4.59
C LEU A 203 25.89 -20.03 -5.30
N LEU A 204 26.21 -21.32 -5.15
CA LEU A 204 25.45 -22.44 -5.73
C LEU A 204 24.03 -22.59 -5.17
N HIS A 205 23.77 -22.21 -3.91
CA HIS A 205 22.42 -22.23 -3.34
C HIS A 205 21.52 -21.12 -3.91
N ASN A 206 22.09 -20.00 -4.36
CA ASN A 206 21.34 -18.90 -4.96
C ASN A 206 20.90 -19.21 -6.40
N ILE A 207 21.60 -20.09 -7.09
CA ILE A 207 21.31 -20.48 -8.48
C ILE A 207 20.40 -21.72 -8.54
N PHE A 208 20.49 -22.63 -7.55
CA PHE A 208 19.68 -23.85 -7.48
C PHE A 208 18.90 -23.95 -6.16
N PRO A 209 17.70 -23.32 -6.07
CA PRO A 209 16.86 -23.35 -4.87
C PRO A 209 16.36 -24.76 -4.50
N THR A 210 16.49 -25.75 -5.40
CA THR A 210 16.11 -27.15 -5.18
C THR A 210 17.12 -27.95 -4.34
N LEU A 211 18.40 -27.55 -4.31
CA LEU A 211 19.46 -28.21 -3.54
C LEU A 211 19.55 -27.67 -2.09
N GLY A 212 18.99 -26.49 -1.81
CA GLY A 212 19.02 -25.82 -0.51
C GLY A 212 17.81 -26.06 0.39
N ARG A 213 17.18 -27.24 0.33
CA ARG A 213 15.98 -27.59 1.12
C ARG A 213 16.21 -27.72 2.63
N GLN A 214 17.30 -27.16 3.17
CA GLN A 214 17.35 -26.87 4.61
C GLN A 214 16.42 -25.68 4.88
N ARG A 215 15.18 -26.07 5.17
CA ARG A 215 14.08 -25.32 5.75
C ARG A 215 14.54 -23.97 6.31
N ARG A 216 13.88 -22.92 5.82
CA ARG A 216 13.67 -21.63 6.50
C ARG A 216 13.18 -21.88 7.93
N LYS A 217 14.06 -22.30 8.84
CA LYS A 217 13.83 -22.08 10.26
C LYS A 217 13.86 -20.57 10.39
N LYS A 218 12.79 -20.03 10.97
CA LYS A 218 12.64 -18.61 11.29
C LYS A 218 13.66 -18.24 12.39
N GLU A 219 14.94 -18.42 12.10
CA GLU A 219 15.98 -18.00 13.00
C GLU A 219 16.00 -16.48 13.00
N PRO A 220 16.07 -15.85 14.18
CA PRO A 220 16.22 -14.42 14.27
C PRO A 220 17.47 -13.98 13.48
N ILE A 221 17.36 -12.87 12.76
CA ILE A 221 18.48 -12.24 12.08
C ILE A 221 19.34 -11.59 13.15
N ASP A 222 20.61 -12.00 13.29
CA ASP A 222 21.56 -11.24 14.10
C ASP A 222 21.83 -9.91 13.37
N PRO A 223 21.47 -8.75 13.96
CA PRO A 223 21.57 -7.46 13.29
C PRO A 223 23.00 -7.05 12.89
N SER A 224 24.00 -7.61 13.57
CA SER A 224 25.41 -7.20 13.46
C SER A 224 26.26 -8.16 12.63
N GLN A 225 25.87 -9.43 12.53
CA GLN A 225 26.69 -10.46 11.88
C GLN A 225 26.09 -11.00 10.58
N THR A 226 24.81 -10.72 10.31
CA THR A 226 24.12 -11.28 9.15
C THR A 226 24.16 -10.30 7.98
N TYR A 227 25.00 -10.57 6.99
CA TYR A 227 24.93 -9.88 5.70
C TYR A 227 23.71 -10.35 4.92
N LEU A 228 22.92 -9.39 4.44
CA LEU A 228 21.72 -9.63 3.65
C LEU A 228 22.06 -9.61 2.15
N THR A 229 21.39 -10.45 1.38
CA THR A 229 21.44 -10.48 -0.09
C THR A 229 20.05 -10.61 -0.68
N LEU A 230 19.88 -10.25 -1.96
CA LEU A 230 18.62 -10.42 -2.67
C LEU A 230 18.37 -11.89 -3.03
N THR A 231 17.14 -12.34 -2.85
CA THR A 231 16.68 -13.56 -3.53
C THR A 231 16.29 -13.24 -4.97
N SER A 232 16.12 -14.27 -5.81
CA SER A 232 15.54 -14.08 -7.15
C SER A 232 14.16 -13.39 -7.10
N LYS A 233 13.37 -13.67 -6.05
CA LYS A 233 12.08 -13.01 -5.82
C LYS A 233 12.25 -11.52 -5.53
N GLY A 234 13.24 -11.14 -4.71
CA GLY A 234 13.59 -9.75 -4.43
C GLY A 234 14.07 -9.01 -5.68
N TYR A 235 14.93 -9.66 -6.46
CA TYR A 235 15.42 -9.11 -7.72
C TYR A 235 14.28 -8.82 -8.72
N PHE A 236 13.37 -9.76 -8.94
CA PHE A 236 12.22 -9.53 -9.84
C PHE A 236 11.18 -8.55 -9.29
N PHE A 237 11.15 -8.35 -7.98
CA PHE A 237 10.34 -7.29 -7.38
C PHE A 237 10.90 -5.90 -7.72
N LEU A 238 12.24 -5.73 -7.70
CA LEU A 238 12.90 -4.50 -8.14
C LEU A 238 12.86 -4.28 -9.65
N HIS A 239 12.99 -5.37 -10.41
CA HIS A 239 13.08 -5.38 -11.87
C HIS A 239 11.92 -6.16 -12.48
N PRO A 240 10.68 -5.62 -12.45
CA PRO A 240 9.57 -6.28 -13.10
C PRO A 240 9.87 -6.42 -14.59
N PHE A 241 9.88 -7.66 -15.10
CA PHE A 241 10.08 -7.90 -16.52
C PHE A 241 9.06 -7.09 -17.34
N ILE A 242 9.55 -6.26 -18.25
CA ILE A 242 8.73 -5.70 -19.32
C ILE A 242 8.27 -6.90 -20.15
N THR A 243 7.01 -7.32 -20.00
CA THR A 243 6.41 -8.30 -20.89
C THR A 243 6.40 -7.68 -22.28
N LEU A 244 7.33 -8.11 -23.15
CA LEU A 244 7.29 -7.82 -24.57
C LEU A 244 5.90 -8.24 -25.07
N LYS A 245 5.08 -7.27 -25.49
CA LYS A 245 3.86 -7.55 -26.24
C LYS A 245 4.28 -8.38 -27.45
N THR A 246 3.99 -9.66 -27.43
CA THR A 246 4.01 -10.51 -28.63
C THR A 246 2.98 -9.92 -29.58
N GLN A 247 3.39 -8.97 -30.42
CA GLN A 247 2.61 -8.55 -31.57
C GLN A 247 2.45 -9.80 -32.43
N GLY A 248 1.23 -10.33 -32.45
CA GLY A 248 0.85 -11.39 -33.34
C GLY A 248 1.08 -10.94 -34.78
N ARG A 249 2.20 -11.33 -35.36
CA ARG A 249 2.34 -11.44 -36.81
C ARG A 249 1.44 -12.58 -37.24
N ARG A 250 0.22 -12.23 -37.66
CA ARG A 250 -0.51 -13.03 -38.65
C ARG A 250 0.36 -13.07 -39.90
N ILE A 251 0.98 -14.22 -40.16
CA ILE A 251 1.43 -14.56 -41.49
C ILE A 251 0.15 -14.90 -42.25
N VAL A 252 -0.14 -14.11 -43.28
CA VAL A 252 -1.17 -14.36 -44.28
C VAL A 252 -0.69 -15.50 -45.18
#